data_AF-A0A8J6PU33-F1
#
_entry.id   AF-A0A8J6PU33-F1
#
_cell.length_a   1.000
_cell.length_b   1.000
_cell.length_c   1.000
_cell.angle_alpha   90.00
_cell.angle_beta   90.00
_cell.angle_gamma   90.00
#
_symmetry.space_group_name_H-M   'P 1'
#
loop_
_entity.id
_entity.type
_entity.pdbx_description
1 polymer ?
#
loop_
_entity_poly.entity_id
_entity_poly.type
_entity_poly.pdbx_seq_one_letter_code
_entity_poly.pdbx_strand_id
1 'polypeptide(L)'
;MSIPLPDDAALTRAIASWLPAQRWFSAKNRVIHTVRIVQRADLIQENNFVAEHVMVDVAFRGATDLRYQIPLGYRVRPVESFADHALPLNGDVVAYDGLRDEVILARYLGALA
;
A
#
# COMPACT_ATOMS: atom_id res chain seq x y z
N MET A 1 -16.33 -5.04 -14.65
CA MET A 1 -15.23 -6.02 -14.65
C MET A 1 -14.34 -5.61 -13.49
N SER A 2 -14.06 -6.51 -12.54
CA SER A 2 -13.28 -6.17 -11.33
C SER A 2 -11.79 -6.04 -11.65
N ILE A 3 -11.09 -5.14 -10.97
CA ILE A 3 -9.64 -5.01 -11.07
C ILE A 3 -8.97 -6.26 -10.49
N PRO A 4 -7.99 -6.88 -11.18
CA PRO A 4 -7.20 -7.95 -10.59
C PRO A 4 -6.22 -7.37 -9.57
N LEU A 5 -6.47 -7.61 -8.28
CA LEU A 5 -5.57 -7.16 -7.22
C LEU A 5 -4.35 -8.07 -7.10
N PRO A 6 -3.18 -7.53 -6.70
CA PRO A 6 -2.00 -8.35 -6.46
C PRO A 6 -2.24 -9.33 -5.32
N ASP A 7 -1.65 -10.53 -5.43
CA ASP A 7 -1.58 -11.45 -4.31
C ASP A 7 -0.66 -10.91 -3.20
N ASP A 8 -0.75 -11.52 -2.02
CA ASP A 8 -0.01 -11.07 -0.85
C ASP A 8 1.51 -11.19 -1.02
N ALA A 9 1.98 -12.16 -1.80
CA ALA A 9 3.41 -12.37 -2.03
C ALA A 9 3.99 -11.25 -2.90
N ALA A 10 3.30 -10.88 -3.97
CA ALA A 10 3.66 -9.76 -4.84
C ALA A 10 3.58 -8.43 -4.07
N LEU A 11 2.49 -8.20 -3.34
CA LEU A 11 2.29 -6.97 -2.58
C LEU A 11 3.32 -6.81 -1.47
N THR A 12 3.64 -7.87 -0.73
CA THR A 12 4.67 -7.88 0.31
C THR A 12 6.04 -7.49 -0.24
N ARG A 13 6.44 -8.04 -1.39
CA ARG A 13 7.72 -7.68 -2.04
C ARG A 13 7.74 -6.22 -2.48
N ALA A 14 6.64 -5.73 -3.04
CA ALA A 14 6.54 -4.35 -3.49
C ALA A 14 6.60 -3.37 -2.30
N ILE A 15 5.88 -3.66 -1.20
CA ILE A 15 5.93 -2.87 0.04
C ILE A 15 7.34 -2.87 0.62
N ALA A 16 8.02 -4.02 0.68
CA ALA A 16 9.38 -4.09 1.22
C ALA A 16 10.38 -3.20 0.45
N SER A 17 10.20 -3.05 -0.86
CA SER A 17 11.01 -2.18 -1.71
C SER A 17 10.63 -0.70 -1.60
N TRP A 18 9.32 -0.41 -1.54
CA TRP A 18 8.77 0.94 -1.53
C TRP A 18 8.87 1.65 -0.17
N LEU A 19 8.70 0.91 0.93
CA LEU A 19 8.57 1.44 2.28
C LEU A 19 9.79 2.26 2.76
N PRO A 20 11.06 1.84 2.51
CA PRO A 20 12.23 2.61 2.96
C PRO A 20 12.33 4.03 2.38
N ALA A 21 11.77 4.26 1.19
CA ALA A 21 11.78 5.56 0.54
C ALA A 21 10.81 6.57 1.20
N GLN A 22 9.87 6.09 2.01
CA GLN A 22 8.84 6.95 2.59
C GLN A 22 9.41 7.85 3.68
N ARG A 23 8.94 9.11 3.71
CA ARG A 23 9.37 10.08 4.72
C ARG A 23 8.96 9.68 6.14
N TRP A 24 7.81 9.04 6.27
CA TRP A 24 7.23 8.60 7.54
C TRP A 24 7.77 7.24 8.01
N PHE A 25 8.55 6.52 7.20
CA PHE A 25 9.20 5.29 7.63
C PHE A 25 10.33 5.63 8.61
N SER A 26 10.16 5.26 9.88
CA SER A 26 11.04 5.65 11.00
C SER A 26 12.29 4.78 11.12
N ALA A 27 12.35 3.64 10.44
CA ALA A 27 13.40 2.64 10.58
C ALA A 27 14.45 2.64 9.46
N LYS A 28 14.77 3.82 8.89
CA LYS A 28 15.68 3.96 7.71
C LYS A 28 17.07 3.35 7.88
N ASN A 29 17.57 3.29 9.11
CA ASN A 29 18.90 2.72 9.42
C ASN A 29 18.84 1.23 9.75
N ARG A 30 17.69 0.56 9.55
CA ARG A 30 17.50 -0.86 9.85
C ARG A 30 17.28 -1.65 8.58
N VAL A 31 17.88 -2.84 8.54
CA VAL A 31 17.66 -3.78 7.45
C VAL A 31 16.36 -4.53 7.69
N ILE A 32 15.40 -4.36 6.78
CA ILE A 32 14.17 -5.15 6.75
C ILE A 32 14.54 -6.61 6.51
N HIS A 33 14.13 -7.50 7.41
CA HIS A 33 14.28 -8.94 7.26
C HIS A 33 13.08 -9.56 6.54
N THR A 34 11.87 -9.13 6.92
CA THR A 34 10.62 -9.66 6.35
C THR A 34 9.53 -8.60 6.47
N VAL A 35 8.65 -8.56 5.47
CA VAL A 35 7.35 -7.87 5.55
C VAL A 35 6.27 -8.95 5.55
N ARG A 36 5.23 -8.79 6.36
CA ARG A 36 4.07 -9.68 6.40
C ARG A 36 2.80 -8.86 6.36
N ILE A 37 1.91 -9.17 5.42
CA ILE A 37 0.56 -8.63 5.44
C ILE A 37 -0.20 -9.32 6.58
N VAL A 38 -0.76 -8.51 7.47
CA VAL A 38 -1.54 -8.97 8.63
C VAL A 38 -3.03 -8.88 8.32
N GLN A 39 -3.43 -7.85 7.58
CA GLN A 39 -4.81 -7.61 7.21
C GLN A 39 -4.88 -6.78 5.94
N ARG A 40 -5.87 -7.07 5.09
CA ARG A 40 -6.33 -6.23 3.98
C ARG A 40 -7.82 -6.01 4.20
N ALA A 41 -8.22 -4.76 4.37
CA ALA A 41 -9.63 -4.40 4.53
C ALA A 41 -10.09 -3.55 3.36
N ASP A 42 -11.22 -3.93 2.75
CA ASP A 42 -11.80 -3.19 1.64
C ASP A 42 -12.33 -1.82 2.11
N LEU A 43 -11.90 -0.74 1.44
CA LEU A 43 -12.43 0.61 1.66
C LEU A 43 -13.40 1.02 0.55
N ILE A 44 -13.03 0.70 -0.69
CA ILE A 44 -13.75 1.03 -1.93
C ILE A 44 -13.60 -0.15 -2.88
N GLN A 45 -14.70 -0.58 -3.50
CA GLN A 45 -14.74 -1.66 -4.48
C GLN A 45 -15.58 -1.21 -5.69
N GLU A 46 -14.92 -0.68 -6.71
CA GLU A 46 -15.53 -0.24 -7.98
C GLU A 46 -14.85 -0.89 -9.18
N ASN A 47 -15.50 -0.86 -10.35
CA ASN A 47 -15.02 -1.56 -11.55
C ASN A 47 -13.59 -1.15 -12.00
N ASN A 48 -13.23 0.12 -11.87
CA ASN A 48 -11.93 0.65 -12.32
C ASN A 48 -11.12 1.29 -11.20
N PHE A 49 -11.58 1.15 -9.96
CA PHE A 49 -10.93 1.71 -8.80
C PHE A 49 -11.23 0.86 -7.56
N VAL A 50 -10.17 0.42 -6.89
CA VAL A 50 -10.26 -0.29 -5.61
C VAL A 50 -9.37 0.43 -4.61
N ALA A 51 -9.77 0.44 -3.35
CA ALA A 51 -8.92 0.90 -2.27
C ALA A 51 -8.97 -0.08 -1.10
N GLU A 52 -7.80 -0.38 -0.53
CA GLU A 52 -7.65 -1.24 0.64
C GLU A 52 -6.92 -0.50 1.77
N HIS A 53 -7.29 -0.81 3.01
CA HIS A 53 -6.49 -0.50 4.19
C HIS A 53 -5.62 -1.73 4.51
N VAL A 54 -4.32 -1.62 4.31
CA VAL A 54 -3.39 -2.73 4.53
C VAL A 54 -2.60 -2.54 5.82
N MET A 55 -2.65 -3.55 6.68
CA MET A 55 -1.82 -3.66 7.88
C MET A 55 -0.61 -4.54 7.56
N VAL A 56 0.60 -4.06 7.83
CA VAL A 56 1.82 -4.87 7.66
C VAL A 56 2.67 -4.89 8.92
N ASP A 57 3.22 -6.07 9.23
CA ASP A 57 4.31 -6.22 10.18
C ASP A 57 5.64 -6.25 9.44
N VAL A 58 6.59 -5.46 9.92
CA VAL A 58 7.94 -5.36 9.37
C VAL A 58 8.92 -5.85 10.43
N ALA A 59 9.51 -7.00 10.16
CA ALA A 59 10.56 -7.58 10.99
C ALA A 59 11.92 -7.05 10.57
N PHE A 60 12.77 -6.76 11.55
CA PHE A 60 14.12 -6.23 11.34
C PHE A 60 15.17 -7.17 11.92
N ARG A 61 16.37 -7.17 11.34
CA ARG A 61 17.47 -7.97 11.90
C ARG A 61 17.97 -7.36 13.21
N GLY A 62 17.76 -8.06 14.33
CA GLY A 62 18.26 -7.66 15.65
C GLY A 62 17.55 -6.46 16.27
N ALA A 63 16.32 -6.16 15.83
CA ALA A 63 15.52 -5.07 16.38
C ALA A 63 14.03 -5.47 16.45
N THR A 64 13.26 -4.76 17.28
CA THR A 64 11.83 -4.99 17.45
C THR A 64 11.06 -4.76 16.14
N ASP A 65 10.14 -5.67 15.85
CA ASP A 65 9.18 -5.56 14.74
C ASP A 65 8.32 -4.29 14.90
N LEU A 66 7.94 -3.69 13.77
CA LEU A 66 7.06 -2.53 13.73
C LEU A 66 5.85 -2.82 12.83
N ARG A 67 4.69 -2.30 13.22
CA ARG A 67 3.45 -2.38 12.45
C ARG A 67 3.17 -1.07 11.74
N TYR A 68 2.80 -1.14 10.47
CA TYR A 68 2.43 0.01 9.66
C TYR A 68 1.03 -0.15 9.07
N GLN A 69 0.33 0.98 8.96
CA GLN A 69 -0.91 1.14 8.20
C GLN A 69 -0.54 1.75 6.84
N ILE A 70 -0.92 1.07 5.76
CA ILE A 70 -0.63 1.49 4.40
C ILE A 70 -1.94 1.46 3.61
N PRO A 71 -2.67 2.59 3.54
CA PRO A 71 -3.77 2.74 2.60
C PRO A 71 -3.25 2.62 1.18
N LEU A 72 -3.87 1.76 0.37
CA LEU A 72 -3.48 1.55 -1.02
C LEU A 72 -4.66 1.78 -1.94
N GLY A 73 -4.42 2.52 -3.02
CA GLY A 73 -5.32 2.61 -4.16
C GLY A 73 -4.84 1.73 -5.30
N TYR A 74 -5.78 1.19 -6.10
CA TYR A 74 -5.53 0.34 -7.26
C TYR A 74 -6.34 0.85 -8.45
N ARG A 75 -5.66 1.12 -9.57
CA ARG A 75 -6.30 1.55 -10.83
C ARG A 75 -5.68 0.85 -12.03
N VAL A 76 -6.48 0.61 -13.07
CA VAL A 76 -5.98 0.09 -14.36
C VAL A 76 -5.36 1.26 -15.13
N ARG A 77 -4.04 1.20 -15.35
CA ARG A 77 -3.18 2.27 -15.89
C ARG A 77 -3.09 3.52 -15.00
N PRO A 78 -1.90 4.13 -14.88
CA PRO A 78 -1.75 5.34 -14.09
C PRO A 78 -2.39 6.53 -14.82
N VAL A 79 -3.14 7.34 -14.08
CA VAL A 79 -3.12 8.79 -14.32
C VAL A 79 -1.71 9.22 -13.89
N GLU A 80 -0.97 9.95 -14.74
CA GLU A 80 0.43 10.35 -14.49
C GLU A 80 0.69 10.89 -13.07
N SER A 81 -0.33 11.48 -12.45
CA SER A 81 -0.32 12.04 -11.09
C SER A 81 0.07 11.07 -9.96
N PHE A 82 0.02 9.75 -10.14
CA PHE A 82 0.34 8.79 -9.07
C PHE A 82 1.65 8.03 -9.25
N ALA A 83 2.39 8.26 -10.35
CA ALA A 83 3.60 7.50 -10.66
C ALA A 83 4.66 7.60 -9.56
N ASP A 84 4.85 8.80 -8.97
CA ASP A 84 5.82 9.05 -7.90
C ASP A 84 5.46 8.38 -6.57
N HIS A 85 4.24 7.85 -6.47
CA HIS A 85 3.70 7.22 -5.26
C HIS A 85 3.34 5.74 -5.49
N ALA A 86 3.67 5.22 -6.68
CA ALA A 86 3.40 3.84 -7.05
C ALA A 86 4.33 2.86 -6.33
N LEU A 87 3.77 1.71 -5.98
CA LEU A 87 4.53 0.55 -5.54
C LEU A 87 5.14 -0.14 -6.79
N PRO A 88 6.34 -0.73 -6.67
CA PRO A 88 7.00 -1.42 -7.78
C PRO A 88 6.37 -2.80 -8.03
N LEU A 89 5.15 -2.81 -8.55
CA LEU A 89 4.43 -4.00 -9.01
C LEU A 89 4.52 -4.15 -10.52
N ASN A 90 4.53 -5.39 -10.98
CA ASN A 90 4.42 -5.72 -12.39
C ASN A 90 2.95 -6.00 -12.75
N GLY A 91 2.51 -5.57 -13.93
CA GLY A 91 1.16 -5.81 -14.45
C GLY A 91 0.45 -4.53 -14.87
N ASP A 92 -0.82 -4.66 -15.23
CA ASP A 92 -1.64 -3.55 -15.76
C ASP A 92 -2.30 -2.70 -14.67
N VAL A 93 -2.20 -3.15 -13.40
CA VAL A 93 -2.78 -2.49 -12.24
C VAL A 93 -1.68 -1.78 -11.46
N VAL A 94 -1.86 -0.48 -11.27
CA VAL A 94 -0.97 0.34 -10.46
C VAL A 94 -1.50 0.36 -9.03
N ALA A 95 -0.71 -0.15 -8.09
CA ALA A 95 -0.92 0.13 -6.67
C ALA A 95 -0.12 1.37 -6.28
N TYR A 96 -0.70 2.26 -5.48
CA TYR A 96 -0.07 3.50 -5.05
C TYR A 96 -0.50 3.88 -3.64
N ASP A 97 0.24 4.79 -3.01
CA ASP A 97 -0.10 5.37 -1.70
C ASP A 97 -1.48 6.03 -1.74
N GLY A 98 -2.45 5.41 -1.08
CA GLY A 98 -3.83 5.87 -1.07
C GLY A 98 -4.03 7.20 -0.36
N LEU A 99 -3.08 7.64 0.48
CA LEU A 99 -3.12 8.97 1.10
C LEU A 99 -2.84 10.11 0.11
N ARG A 100 -2.56 9.79 -1.15
CA ARG A 100 -2.38 10.74 -2.25
C ARG A 100 -3.63 10.91 -3.12
N ASP A 101 -4.66 10.10 -2.89
CA ASP A 101 -5.92 10.14 -3.63
C ASP A 101 -7.02 10.74 -2.75
N GLU A 102 -7.57 11.88 -3.20
CA GLU A 102 -8.62 12.62 -2.50
C GLU A 102 -9.88 11.79 -2.28
N VAL A 103 -10.20 10.84 -3.17
CA VAL A 103 -11.37 9.96 -3.04
C VAL A 103 -11.17 8.99 -1.87
N ILE A 104 -9.96 8.47 -1.71
CA ILE A 104 -9.63 7.57 -0.58
C ILE A 104 -9.63 8.36 0.73
N LEU A 105 -9.04 9.56 0.74
CA LEU A 105 -9.05 10.43 1.91
C LEU A 105 -10.47 10.78 2.36
N ALA A 106 -11.35 11.15 1.40
CA ALA A 106 -12.76 11.41 1.68
C ALA A 106 -13.46 10.18 2.26
N ARG A 107 -13.13 8.98 1.78
CA ARG A 107 -13.67 7.73 2.32
C ARG A 107 -13.26 7.50 3.77
N TYR A 108 -12.01 7.75 4.15
CA TYR A 108 -11.58 7.69 5.55
C TYR A 108 -12.31 8.71 6.41
N LEU A 109 -12.43 9.96 5.95
CA LEU A 109 -13.13 11.00 6.69
C LEU A 109 -14.59 10.61 6.96
N GLY A 110 -15.28 10.08 5.95
CA GLY A 110 -16.66 9.61 6.11
C GLY A 110 -16.81 8.38 7.02
N ALA A 111 -15.76 7.62 7.28
CA ALA A 111 -15.77 6.49 8.20
C ALA A 111 -15.52 6.89 9.67
N LEU A 112 -15.08 8.12 9.91
CA LEU A 112 -14.82 8.67 11.25
C LEU A 112 -15.94 9.57 11.78
N ALA A 113 -16.91 9.92 10.93
CA ALA A 113 -18.07 10.74 11.27
C ALA A 113 -19.22 9.89 11.82
#